data_AF-A0A0F9XIA4-F1
#
_entry.id   AF-A0A0F9XIA4-F1
#
_cell.length_a   1.000
_cell.length_b   1.000
_cell.length_c   1.000
_cell.angle_alpha   90.00
_cell.angle_beta   90.00
_cell.angle_gamma   90.00
#
_symmetry.space_group_name_H-M   'P 1'
#
loop_
_entity.id
_entity.type
_entity.pdbx_description
1 polymer ?
#
loop_
_entity_poly.entity_id
_entity_poly.type
_entity_poly.pdbx_seq_one_letter_code
_entity_poly.pdbx_strand_id
1 'polypeptide(L)'
;MLWPVTLAGALIGGLAAGASGCILGVVLGHALDRHWNLRRWSDVPGRVREFAGRNHSYQTVLFMCLGRLAKAEGRVQPAHLQLARDIMQQYRLDEPVRLQAMHGFNRGKDASVRLKPLLKRLYRNEPARAAELMDCCWRMALVTGTLGTQSRQLLDEWSHLSGMARAEQQRMHQRHRNSRSSKAEHKPPAVNHDLMQDAAELLGVDLSASPEVIKRAYRRQLSRHHPDKMTGASPQDLAAAGERVHAVQQAYERIRRYRGFR
;
A
#
# COMPACT_ATOMS: atom_id res chain seq x y z
N MET A 1 -26.30 -8.77 -29.62
CA MET A 1 -25.40 -8.01 -28.71
C MET A 1 -25.74 -6.55 -28.92
N LEU A 2 -26.21 -5.86 -27.88
CA LEU A 2 -26.54 -4.44 -28.02
C LEU A 2 -25.25 -3.65 -27.86
N TRP A 3 -25.07 -2.63 -28.70
CA TRP A 3 -23.96 -1.67 -28.66
C TRP A 3 -24.48 -0.37 -28.04
N PRO A 4 -24.65 -0.33 -26.70
CA PRO A 4 -25.41 0.73 -26.04
C PRO A 4 -24.76 2.10 -26.20
N VAL A 5 -23.43 2.19 -26.14
CA VAL A 5 -22.71 3.46 -26.32
C VAL A 5 -22.71 3.89 -27.78
N THR A 6 -22.70 2.94 -28.71
CA THR A 6 -22.84 3.20 -30.16
C THR A 6 -24.21 3.79 -30.50
N LEU A 7 -25.29 3.22 -29.96
CA LEU A 7 -26.65 3.73 -30.17
C LEU A 7 -26.85 5.10 -29.53
N ALA A 8 -26.38 5.28 -28.29
CA ALA A 8 -26.43 6.58 -27.61
C ALA A 8 -25.57 7.63 -28.34
N GLY A 9 -24.38 7.25 -28.79
CA GLY A 9 -23.46 8.10 -29.55
C GLY A 9 -24.04 8.53 -30.89
N ALA A 10 -24.67 7.62 -31.63
CA ALA A 10 -25.36 7.92 -32.89
C ALA A 10 -26.49 8.94 -32.69
N LEU A 11 -27.30 8.75 -31.64
CA LEU A 11 -28.42 9.64 -31.31
C LEU A 11 -27.93 11.03 -30.89
N ILE A 12 -26.99 11.10 -29.95
CA ILE A 12 -26.44 12.37 -29.45
C ILE A 12 -25.69 13.11 -30.57
N GLY A 13 -24.86 12.39 -31.33
CA GLY A 13 -24.15 12.95 -32.47
C GLY A 13 -25.09 13.47 -33.56
N GLY A 14 -26.16 12.71 -33.86
CA GLY A 14 -27.20 13.12 -34.81
C GLY A 14 -27.92 14.40 -34.42
N LEU A 15 -28.26 14.54 -33.14
CA LEU A 15 -28.88 15.77 -32.61
C LEU A 15 -27.92 16.96 -32.63
N ALA A 16 -26.62 16.74 -32.48
CA ALA A 16 -25.62 17.80 -32.43
C ALA A 16 -25.19 18.31 -33.82
N ALA A 17 -25.02 17.41 -34.81
CA ALA A 17 -24.44 17.74 -36.11
C ALA A 17 -25.09 17.01 -37.30
N GLY A 18 -26.33 16.54 -37.14
CA GLY A 18 -27.08 15.85 -38.18
C GLY A 18 -26.39 14.56 -38.65
N ALA A 19 -26.48 14.25 -39.94
CA ALA A 19 -25.94 13.00 -40.50
C ALA A 19 -24.44 12.82 -40.23
N SER A 20 -23.66 13.91 -40.26
CA SER A 20 -22.21 13.87 -39.98
C SER A 20 -21.92 13.48 -38.53
N GLY A 21 -22.71 13.99 -37.57
CA GLY A 21 -22.59 13.64 -36.16
C GLY A 21 -23.06 12.22 -35.85
N CYS A 22 -24.07 11.70 -36.56
CA CYS A 22 -24.46 10.29 -36.45
C CYS A 22 -23.29 9.35 -36.76
N ILE A 23 -22.59 9.58 -37.88
CA ILE A 23 -21.47 8.74 -38.32
C ILE A 23 -20.34 8.79 -37.27
N LEU A 24 -20.00 9.99 -36.81
CA LEU A 24 -18.94 10.20 -35.83
C LEU A 24 -19.29 9.57 -34.47
N GLY A 25 -20.55 9.69 -34.04
CA GLY A 25 -21.09 9.08 -32.83
C GLY A 25 -21.11 7.55 -32.87
N VAL A 26 -21.42 6.96 -34.03
CA VAL A 26 -21.35 5.50 -34.23
C VAL A 26 -19.90 5.01 -34.13
N VAL A 27 -18.95 5.68 -34.80
CA VAL A 27 -17.55 5.25 -34.80
C VAL A 27 -16.94 5.32 -33.39
N LEU A 28 -17.13 6.45 -32.70
CA LEU A 28 -16.63 6.62 -31.33
C LEU A 28 -17.32 5.66 -30.35
N GLY A 29 -18.65 5.53 -30.44
CA GLY A 29 -19.39 4.66 -29.55
C GLY A 29 -19.05 3.18 -29.75
N HIS A 30 -18.78 2.76 -30.98
CA HIS A 30 -18.38 1.37 -31.29
C HIS A 30 -16.97 1.05 -30.75
N ALA A 31 -16.04 2.00 -30.86
CA ALA A 31 -14.72 1.86 -30.26
C ALA A 31 -14.79 1.71 -28.73
N LEU A 32 -15.62 2.52 -28.07
CA LEU A 32 -15.86 2.48 -26.62
C LEU A 32 -16.54 1.19 -26.16
N ASP A 33 -17.60 0.75 -26.85
CA ASP A 33 -18.28 -0.51 -26.54
C ASP A 33 -17.34 -1.72 -26.70
N ARG A 34 -16.45 -1.72 -27.71
CA ARG A 34 -15.46 -2.79 -27.93
C ARG A 34 -14.36 -2.77 -26.86
N HIS A 35 -13.87 -1.58 -26.53
CA HIS A 35 -12.85 -1.41 -25.49
C HIS A 35 -13.38 -1.77 -24.09
N TRP A 36 -14.64 -1.47 -23.80
CA TRP A 36 -15.28 -1.81 -22.52
C TRP A 36 -16.03 -3.15 -22.53
N ASN A 37 -16.01 -3.89 -23.65
CA ASN A 37 -16.71 -5.17 -23.83
C ASN A 37 -18.17 -5.11 -23.33
N LEU A 38 -18.87 -4.02 -23.65
CA LEU A 38 -20.25 -3.79 -23.23
C LEU A 38 -21.18 -4.67 -24.07
N ARG A 39 -21.96 -5.54 -23.41
CA ARG A 39 -22.88 -6.47 -24.11
C ARG A 39 -24.34 -6.15 -23.83
N ARG A 40 -24.62 -5.42 -22.75
CA ARG A 40 -25.97 -5.02 -22.29
C ARG A 40 -25.97 -3.58 -21.78
N TRP A 41 -27.14 -2.92 -21.86
CA TRP A 41 -27.36 -1.58 -21.28
C TRP A 41 -27.12 -1.54 -19.77
N SER A 42 -27.28 -2.67 -19.07
CA SER A 42 -26.99 -2.81 -17.64
C SER A 42 -25.51 -2.63 -17.27
N ASP A 43 -24.59 -2.77 -18.22
CA ASP A 43 -23.14 -2.75 -17.97
C ASP A 43 -22.60 -1.31 -17.98
N VAL A 44 -23.32 -0.38 -18.63
CA VAL A 44 -22.92 1.02 -18.82
C VAL A 44 -22.78 1.77 -17.49
N PRO A 45 -23.75 1.73 -16.55
CA PRO A 45 -23.61 2.42 -15.26
C PRO A 45 -22.42 1.91 -14.44
N GLY A 46 -22.08 0.61 -14.58
CA GLY A 46 -20.93 0.00 -13.92
C GLY A 46 -19.61 0.56 -14.42
N ARG A 47 -19.42 0.59 -15.75
CA ARG A 47 -18.21 1.09 -16.40
C ARG A 47 -18.03 2.59 -16.27
N VAL A 48 -19.11 3.37 -16.37
CA VAL A 48 -19.05 4.83 -16.14
C VAL A 48 -18.64 5.13 -14.70
N ARG A 49 -19.13 4.35 -13.73
CA ARG A 49 -18.75 4.49 -12.31
C ARG A 49 -17.29 4.10 -12.07
N GLU A 50 -16.79 3.07 -12.76
CA GLU A 50 -15.40 2.64 -12.72
C GLU A 50 -14.46 3.69 -13.34
N PHE A 51 -14.80 4.18 -14.54
CA PHE A 51 -14.09 5.26 -15.23
C PHE A 51 -14.09 6.57 -14.43
N ALA A 52 -15.21 6.91 -13.78
CA ALA A 52 -15.30 8.07 -12.90
C ALA A 52 -14.61 7.89 -11.53
N GLY A 53 -13.86 6.80 -11.33
CA GLY A 53 -13.13 6.52 -10.09
C GLY A 53 -14.01 6.28 -8.86
N ARG A 54 -15.30 5.96 -9.06
CA ARG A 54 -16.27 5.74 -7.98
C ARG A 54 -16.32 4.28 -7.48
N ASN A 55 -15.65 3.36 -8.17
CA ASN A 55 -15.38 2.01 -7.67
C ASN A 55 -13.95 1.96 -7.13
N HIS A 56 -13.80 2.00 -5.81
CA HIS A 56 -12.51 1.82 -5.16
C HIS A 56 -12.25 0.32 -4.99
N SER A 57 -11.08 -0.17 -5.42
CA SER A 57 -10.64 -1.54 -5.16
C SER A 57 -10.47 -1.77 -3.64
N TYR A 58 -10.51 -3.04 -3.21
CA TYR A 58 -10.23 -3.42 -1.83
C TYR A 58 -8.92 -2.79 -1.32
N GLN A 59 -7.85 -2.92 -2.11
CA GLN A 59 -6.54 -2.37 -1.81
C GLN A 59 -6.61 -0.85 -1.63
N THR A 60 -7.34 -0.15 -2.50
CA THR A 60 -7.49 1.30 -2.39
C THR A 60 -8.16 1.69 -1.06
N VAL A 61 -9.26 1.02 -0.68
CA VAL A 61 -9.96 1.30 0.59
C VAL A 61 -9.10 0.92 1.79
N LEU A 62 -8.43 -0.24 1.75
CA LEU A 62 -7.48 -0.68 2.78
C LEU A 62 -6.42 0.39 3.02
N PHE A 63 -5.73 0.83 1.97
CA PHE A 63 -4.66 1.81 2.12
C PHE A 63 -5.18 3.19 2.54
N MET A 64 -6.40 3.59 2.15
CA MET A 64 -7.06 4.77 2.72
C MET A 64 -7.24 4.66 4.24
N CYS A 65 -7.71 3.52 4.75
CA CYS A 65 -7.82 3.27 6.18
C CYS A 65 -6.46 3.31 6.88
N LEU A 66 -5.44 2.69 6.28
CA LEU A 66 -4.06 2.72 6.80
C LEU A 66 -3.50 4.14 6.88
N GLY A 67 -3.73 4.96 5.85
CA GLY A 67 -3.31 6.36 5.84
C GLY A 67 -4.00 7.20 6.91
N ARG A 68 -5.31 6.97 7.13
CA ARG A 68 -6.07 7.62 8.21
C ARG A 68 -5.52 7.27 9.59
N LEU A 69 -5.25 5.99 9.85
CA LEU A 69 -4.67 5.53 11.11
C LEU A 69 -3.25 6.07 11.33
N ALA A 70 -2.41 6.03 10.30
CA ALA A 70 -1.04 6.52 10.38
C ALA A 70 -0.95 8.03 10.71
N LYS A 71 -2.00 8.79 10.39
CA LYS A 71 -2.11 10.24 10.62
C LYS A 71 -2.93 10.60 11.86
N ALA A 72 -3.68 9.65 12.44
CA ALA A 72 -4.66 9.89 13.50
C ALA A 72 -4.05 10.64 14.69
N GLU A 73 -2.90 10.20 15.19
CA GLU A 73 -2.24 10.84 16.34
C GLU A 73 -1.29 12.01 15.95
N GLY A 74 -1.46 12.59 14.77
CA GLY A 74 -0.69 13.78 14.34
C GLY A 74 0.21 13.53 13.14
N ARG A 75 1.47 13.11 13.33
CA ARG A 75 2.42 12.92 12.23
C ARG A 75 2.61 11.46 11.85
N VAL A 76 2.76 11.21 10.54
CA VAL A 76 3.09 9.88 10.03
C VAL A 76 4.55 9.57 10.37
N GLN A 77 4.77 8.47 11.09
CA GLN A 77 6.10 8.02 11.49
C GLN A 77 6.70 7.06 10.45
N PRO A 78 8.05 6.91 10.40
CA PRO A 78 8.70 5.96 9.52
C PRO A 78 8.19 4.52 9.65
N ALA A 79 7.82 4.11 10.87
CA ALA A 79 7.25 2.79 11.14
C ALA A 79 5.91 2.55 10.41
N HIS A 80 5.05 3.57 10.29
CA HIS A 80 3.81 3.47 9.51
C HIS A 80 4.10 3.25 8.02
N LEU A 81 5.07 3.99 7.47
CA LEU A 81 5.46 3.88 6.07
C LEU A 81 6.09 2.51 5.78
N GLN A 82 6.90 1.99 6.70
CA GLN A 82 7.48 0.66 6.55
C GLN A 82 6.40 -0.41 6.53
N LEU A 83 5.47 -0.40 7.50
CA LEU A 83 4.37 -1.36 7.52
C LEU A 83 3.50 -1.26 6.25
N ALA A 84 3.24 -0.06 5.74
CA ALA A 84 2.51 0.10 4.48
C ALA A 84 3.23 -0.59 3.31
N ARG A 85 4.57 -0.45 3.20
CA ARG A 85 5.37 -1.15 2.19
C ARG A 85 5.35 -2.67 2.38
N ASP A 86 5.50 -3.14 3.62
CA ASP A 86 5.46 -4.56 3.94
C ASP A 86 4.11 -5.18 3.54
N ILE A 87 3.01 -4.45 3.77
CA ILE A 87 1.67 -4.86 3.32
C ILE A 87 1.60 -4.88 1.79
N MET A 88 2.11 -3.87 1.07
CA MET A 88 2.13 -3.90 -0.40
C MET A 88 2.88 -5.12 -0.95
N GLN A 89 3.99 -5.49 -0.30
CA GLN A 89 4.77 -6.68 -0.65
C GLN A 89 4.03 -7.98 -0.30
N GLN A 90 3.40 -8.06 0.87
CA GLN A 90 2.63 -9.22 1.32
C GLN A 90 1.49 -9.55 0.33
N TYR A 91 0.82 -8.52 -0.18
CA TYR A 91 -0.24 -8.67 -1.20
C TYR A 91 0.30 -8.82 -2.63
N ARG A 92 1.62 -8.77 -2.83
CA ARG A 92 2.28 -8.85 -4.14
C ARG A 92 1.67 -7.88 -5.15
N LEU A 93 1.53 -6.60 -4.76
CA LEU A 93 0.90 -5.60 -5.62
C LEU A 93 1.76 -5.25 -6.83
N ASP A 94 1.22 -5.46 -8.03
CA ASP A 94 1.78 -4.97 -9.29
C ASP A 94 1.84 -3.44 -9.32
N GLU A 95 2.73 -2.89 -10.15
CA GLU A 95 3.01 -1.45 -10.24
C GLU A 95 1.76 -0.55 -10.29
N PRO A 96 0.77 -0.77 -11.17
CA PRO A 96 -0.39 0.12 -11.25
C PRO A 96 -1.25 0.06 -9.96
N VAL A 97 -1.41 -1.12 -9.37
CA VAL A 97 -2.18 -1.31 -8.13
C VAL A 97 -1.44 -0.71 -6.94
N ARG A 98 -0.10 -0.82 -6.93
CA ARG A 98 0.76 -0.21 -5.91
C ARG A 98 0.65 1.31 -5.92
N LEU A 99 0.66 1.93 -7.10
CA LEU A 99 0.44 3.38 -7.24
C LEU A 99 -0.95 3.79 -6.73
N GLN A 100 -2.00 3.04 -7.08
CA GLN A 100 -3.34 3.28 -6.54
C GLN A 100 -3.40 3.15 -5.02
N ALA A 101 -2.73 2.15 -4.45
CA ALA A 101 -2.60 1.97 -3.01
C ALA A 101 -1.86 3.14 -2.34
N MET A 102 -0.78 3.64 -2.95
CA MET A 102 -0.08 4.84 -2.47
C MET A 102 -0.96 6.09 -2.52
N HIS A 103 -1.73 6.28 -3.60
CA HIS A 103 -2.72 7.36 -3.69
C HIS A 103 -3.83 7.21 -2.64
N GLY A 104 -4.31 5.98 -2.42
CA GLY A 104 -5.27 5.65 -1.37
C GLY A 104 -4.73 6.03 0.01
N PHE A 105 -3.52 5.62 0.34
CA PHE A 105 -2.85 5.99 1.59
C PHE A 105 -2.72 7.50 1.75
N ASN A 106 -2.29 8.19 0.68
CA ASN A 106 -2.15 9.65 0.70
C ASN A 106 -3.48 10.36 0.95
N ARG A 107 -4.54 9.93 0.25
CA ARG A 107 -5.89 10.44 0.43
C ARG A 107 -6.46 10.12 1.80
N GLY A 108 -6.16 8.94 2.33
CA GLY A 108 -6.59 8.49 3.65
C GLY A 108 -6.12 9.40 4.80
N LYS A 109 -4.95 10.02 4.67
CA LYS A 109 -4.40 10.98 5.66
C LYS A 109 -5.29 12.22 5.84
N ASP A 110 -6.06 12.59 4.82
CA ASP A 110 -6.97 13.73 4.91
C ASP A 110 -8.23 13.32 5.69
N ALA A 111 -8.49 13.99 6.82
CA ALA A 111 -9.63 13.74 7.69
C ALA A 111 -10.99 13.98 7.02
N SER A 112 -11.04 14.86 6.00
CA SER A 112 -12.27 15.19 5.26
C SER A 112 -12.82 14.02 4.43
N VAL A 113 -11.97 13.05 4.10
CA VAL A 113 -12.37 11.90 3.29
C VAL A 113 -13.36 11.02 4.05
N ARG A 114 -14.54 10.79 3.46
CA ARG A 114 -15.61 9.98 4.08
C ARG A 114 -15.37 8.49 3.83
N LEU A 115 -14.74 7.80 4.78
CA LEU A 115 -14.45 6.35 4.68
C LEU A 115 -15.64 5.46 4.99
N LYS A 116 -16.56 5.89 5.86
CA LYS A 116 -17.71 5.10 6.32
C LYS A 116 -18.58 4.52 5.19
N PRO A 117 -18.95 5.26 4.13
CA PRO A 117 -19.71 4.68 3.02
C PRO A 117 -18.91 3.65 2.21
N LEU A 118 -17.60 3.86 2.06
CA LEU A 118 -16.72 2.94 1.35
C LEU A 118 -16.58 1.62 2.11
N LEU A 119 -16.36 1.69 3.43
CA LEU A 119 -16.29 0.53 4.32
C LEU A 119 -17.61 -0.24 4.36
N LYS A 120 -18.75 0.45 4.52
CA LYS A 120 -20.07 -0.21 4.48
C LYS A 120 -20.30 -0.98 3.17
N ARG A 121 -19.93 -0.37 2.04
CA ARG A 121 -20.04 -1.02 0.73
C ARG A 121 -19.11 -2.22 0.61
N LEU A 122 -17.87 -2.10 1.07
CA LEU A 122 -16.86 -3.16 1.05
C LEU A 122 -17.32 -4.34 1.91
N TYR A 123 -17.71 -4.10 3.16
CA TYR A 123 -18.14 -5.18 4.07
C TYR A 123 -19.41 -5.89 3.62
N ARG A 124 -20.34 -5.17 2.97
CA ARG A 124 -21.53 -5.79 2.38
C ARG A 124 -21.19 -6.68 1.18
N ASN A 125 -20.24 -6.26 0.35
CA ASN A 125 -19.92 -6.93 -0.91
C ASN A 125 -18.87 -8.04 -0.74
N GLU A 126 -17.94 -7.88 0.20
CA GLU A 126 -16.77 -8.74 0.40
C GLU A 126 -16.55 -9.01 1.92
N PRO A 127 -17.52 -9.62 2.62
CA PRO A 127 -17.45 -9.80 4.08
C PRO A 127 -16.23 -10.61 4.54
N ALA A 128 -15.76 -11.56 3.72
CA ALA A 128 -14.57 -12.36 3.99
C ALA A 128 -13.30 -11.51 4.16
N ARG A 129 -13.23 -10.33 3.51
CA ARG A 129 -12.08 -9.42 3.59
C ARG A 129 -12.15 -8.44 4.76
N ALA A 130 -13.25 -8.41 5.50
CA ALA A 130 -13.43 -7.48 6.62
C ALA A 130 -12.46 -7.76 7.77
N ALA A 131 -12.29 -9.05 8.13
CA ALA A 131 -11.34 -9.47 9.15
C ALA A 131 -9.90 -9.13 8.75
N GLU A 132 -9.54 -9.35 7.48
CA GLU A 132 -8.23 -9.05 6.93
C GLU A 132 -7.91 -7.54 6.92
N LEU A 133 -8.88 -6.71 6.51
CA LEU A 133 -8.75 -5.26 6.60
C LEU A 133 -8.55 -4.82 8.05
N MET A 134 -9.32 -5.40 8.97
CA MET A 134 -9.22 -5.04 10.38
C MET A 134 -7.89 -5.46 10.99
N ASP A 135 -7.34 -6.61 10.63
CA ASP A 135 -5.99 -7.06 11.03
C ASP A 135 -4.93 -6.03 10.61
N CYS A 136 -4.96 -5.59 9.35
CA CYS A 136 -4.04 -4.59 8.84
C CYS A 136 -4.19 -3.25 9.57
N CYS A 137 -5.42 -2.82 9.85
CA CYS A 137 -5.70 -1.62 10.63
C CYS A 137 -5.17 -1.71 12.07
N TRP A 138 -5.35 -2.85 12.74
CA TRP A 138 -4.78 -3.10 14.07
C TRP A 138 -3.25 -3.03 14.06
N ARG A 139 -2.62 -3.68 13.08
CA ARG A 139 -1.16 -3.64 12.89
C ARG A 139 -0.66 -2.20 12.71
N MET A 140 -1.37 -1.37 11.96
CA MET A 140 -1.01 0.02 11.72
C MET A 140 -1.13 0.88 12.97
N ALA A 141 -2.25 0.77 13.69
CA ALA A 141 -2.49 1.55 14.90
C ALA A 141 -1.52 1.21 16.04
N LEU A 142 -1.00 -0.03 16.07
CA LEU A 142 -0.05 -0.50 17.08
C LEU A 142 1.41 -0.46 16.60
N VAL A 143 1.70 0.01 15.38
CA VAL A 143 3.05 -0.16 14.80
C VAL A 143 4.13 0.54 15.64
N THR A 144 3.77 1.67 16.25
CA THR A 144 4.61 2.53 17.09
C THR A 144 4.66 2.08 18.57
N GLY A 145 3.90 1.05 18.95
CA GLY A 145 3.94 0.42 20.27
C GLY A 145 2.80 0.81 21.22
N THR A 146 2.15 1.96 21.00
CA THR A 146 1.02 2.42 21.83
C THR A 146 -0.20 2.69 20.97
N LEU A 147 -1.37 2.20 21.39
CA LEU A 147 -2.63 2.54 20.74
C LEU A 147 -3.09 3.93 21.20
N GLY A 148 -3.08 4.90 20.29
CA GLY A 148 -3.59 6.24 20.56
C GLY A 148 -5.13 6.30 20.57
N THR A 149 -5.66 7.38 21.15
CA THR A 149 -7.10 7.56 21.38
C THR A 149 -7.88 7.69 20.06
N GLN A 150 -7.38 8.46 19.10
CA GLN A 150 -8.07 8.64 17.81
C GLN A 150 -8.05 7.35 17.00
N SER A 151 -6.92 6.64 17.02
CA SER A 151 -6.77 5.34 16.36
C SER A 151 -7.73 4.32 16.94
N ARG A 152 -7.90 4.30 18.27
CA ARG A 152 -8.87 3.45 18.95
C ARG A 152 -10.31 3.75 18.52
N GLN A 153 -10.71 5.03 18.49
CA GLN A 153 -12.05 5.43 18.04
C GLN A 153 -12.34 4.98 16.60
N LEU A 154 -11.37 5.12 15.69
CA LEU A 154 -11.50 4.65 14.31
C LEU A 154 -11.68 3.13 14.22
N LEU A 155 -10.89 2.37 14.97
CA LEU A 155 -10.99 0.91 15.01
C LEU A 155 -12.33 0.45 15.60
N ASP A 156 -12.81 1.11 16.66
CA ASP A 156 -14.11 0.83 17.28
C ASP A 156 -15.25 1.12 16.29
N GLU A 157 -15.19 2.23 15.54
CA GLU A 157 -16.18 2.52 14.50
C GLU A 157 -16.14 1.46 13.38
N TRP A 158 -14.97 1.16 12.84
CA TRP A 158 -14.85 0.29 11.67
C TRP A 158 -15.18 -1.17 11.98
N SER A 159 -14.90 -1.62 13.20
CA SER A 159 -15.24 -2.96 13.68
C SER A 159 -16.74 -3.11 13.94
N HIS A 160 -17.42 -2.06 14.40
CA HIS A 160 -18.88 -2.04 14.44
C HIS A 160 -19.47 -2.10 13.02
N LEU A 161 -18.87 -1.39 12.05
CA LEU A 161 -19.33 -1.42 10.66
C LEU A 161 -19.17 -2.79 10.00
N SER A 162 -18.16 -3.59 10.38
CA SER A 162 -17.96 -4.93 9.85
C SER A 162 -18.89 -5.98 10.45
N GLY A 163 -19.70 -5.63 11.45
CA GLY A 163 -20.52 -6.58 12.20
C GLY A 163 -19.70 -7.50 13.12
N MET A 164 -18.46 -7.12 13.44
CA MET A 164 -17.59 -7.92 14.30
C MET A 164 -18.03 -7.77 15.76
N ALA A 165 -18.33 -8.88 16.42
CA ALA A 165 -18.69 -8.87 17.84
C ALA A 165 -17.54 -8.36 18.72
N ARG A 166 -17.86 -7.72 19.86
CA ARG A 166 -16.85 -7.21 20.81
C ARG A 166 -15.86 -8.28 21.28
N ALA A 167 -16.30 -9.53 21.41
CA ALA A 167 -15.41 -10.64 21.79
C ALA A 167 -14.35 -10.93 20.71
N GLU A 168 -14.71 -10.83 19.43
CA GLU A 168 -13.77 -11.03 18.32
C GLU A 168 -12.79 -9.86 18.20
N GLN A 169 -13.28 -8.64 18.45
CA GLN A 169 -12.40 -7.47 18.58
C GLN A 169 -11.37 -7.70 19.69
N GLN A 170 -11.80 -8.10 20.90
CA GLN A 170 -10.92 -8.36 22.04
C GLN A 170 -9.88 -9.44 21.74
N ARG A 171 -10.26 -10.52 21.04
CA ARG A 171 -9.31 -11.56 20.58
C ARG A 171 -8.27 -10.98 19.63
N MET A 172 -8.69 -10.14 18.68
CA MET A 172 -7.79 -9.49 17.74
C MET A 172 -6.83 -8.52 18.46
N HIS A 173 -7.32 -7.71 19.40
CA HIS A 173 -6.50 -6.88 20.28
C HIS A 173 -5.43 -7.70 21.02
N GLN A 174 -5.83 -8.81 21.65
CA GLN A 174 -4.92 -9.68 22.39
C GLN A 174 -3.89 -10.32 21.45
N ARG A 175 -4.30 -10.78 20.27
CA ARG A 175 -3.41 -11.37 19.25
C ARG A 175 -2.30 -10.39 18.85
N HIS A 176 -2.62 -9.13 18.57
CA HIS A 176 -1.62 -8.14 18.15
C HIS A 176 -0.74 -7.64 19.30
N ARG A 177 -1.27 -7.60 20.53
CA ARG A 177 -0.50 -7.30 21.73
C ARG A 177 0.48 -8.43 22.06
N ASN A 178 0.01 -9.68 22.00
CA ASN A 178 0.81 -10.87 22.31
C ASN A 178 1.79 -11.22 21.18
N SER A 179 1.48 -10.95 19.92
CA SER A 179 2.41 -11.17 18.80
C SER A 179 3.66 -10.28 18.88
N ARG A 180 3.60 -9.15 19.59
CA ARG A 180 4.78 -8.33 19.89
C ARG A 180 5.51 -8.77 21.17
N SER A 181 4.80 -9.25 22.20
CA SER A 181 5.46 -9.80 23.40
C SER A 181 6.12 -11.16 23.13
N SER A 182 5.54 -12.00 22.28
CA SER A 182 6.16 -13.26 21.81
C SER A 182 7.33 -13.05 20.84
N LYS A 183 7.47 -11.85 20.24
CA LYS A 183 8.71 -11.42 19.56
C LYS A 183 9.80 -10.97 20.54
N ALA A 184 9.47 -10.76 21.81
CA ALA A 184 10.44 -10.45 22.87
C ALA A 184 10.85 -11.69 23.69
N GLU A 185 10.16 -12.83 23.53
CA GLU A 185 10.36 -14.03 24.38
C GLU A 185 10.67 -15.33 23.62
N HIS A 186 10.82 -15.27 22.29
CA HIS A 186 11.58 -16.30 21.58
C HIS A 186 13.07 -16.06 21.80
N LYS A 187 13.63 -16.78 22.79
CA LYS A 187 15.06 -17.07 22.86
C LYS A 187 15.51 -17.52 21.46
N PRO A 188 16.34 -16.75 20.74
CA PRO A 188 16.72 -17.13 19.39
C PRO A 188 17.58 -18.39 19.47
N PRO A 189 17.25 -19.48 18.75
CA PRO A 189 18.25 -20.48 18.44
C PRO A 189 19.31 -19.77 17.59
N ALA A 190 20.58 -19.85 18.00
CA ALA A 190 21.85 -19.58 17.31
C ALA A 190 21.90 -19.00 15.85
N VAL A 191 21.05 -18.04 15.46
CA VAL A 191 20.97 -17.45 14.10
C VAL A 191 21.40 -15.97 14.08
N ASN A 192 21.78 -15.41 15.23
CA ASN A 192 22.25 -14.01 15.30
C ASN A 192 23.62 -13.82 14.63
N HIS A 193 24.52 -14.81 14.64
CA HIS A 193 25.83 -14.66 14.02
C HIS A 193 25.73 -14.62 12.49
N ASP A 194 25.01 -15.57 11.88
CA ASP A 194 24.84 -15.66 10.43
C ASP A 194 24.16 -14.42 9.85
N LEU A 195 23.09 -13.92 10.49
CA LEU A 195 22.42 -12.69 10.05
C LEU A 195 23.29 -11.42 10.17
N MET A 196 24.23 -11.40 11.12
CA MET A 196 25.20 -10.31 11.23
C MET A 196 26.33 -10.48 10.22
N GLN A 197 26.70 -11.72 9.91
CA GLN A 197 27.71 -12.06 8.92
C GLN A 197 27.23 -11.69 7.52
N ASP A 198 25.98 -12.03 7.15
CA ASP A 198 25.34 -11.58 5.90
C ASP A 198 25.33 -10.06 5.76
N ALA A 199 25.04 -9.35 6.87
CA ALA A 199 25.04 -7.89 6.87
C ALA A 199 26.45 -7.30 6.71
N ALA A 200 27.47 -7.96 7.29
CA ALA A 200 28.87 -7.57 7.19
C ALA A 200 29.41 -7.82 5.77
N GLU A 201 29.04 -8.95 5.17
CA GLU A 201 29.32 -9.30 3.78
C GLU A 201 28.70 -8.28 2.81
N LEU A 202 27.45 -7.87 3.03
CA LEU A 202 26.79 -6.84 2.22
C LEU A 202 27.53 -5.49 2.24
N LEU A 203 28.12 -5.12 3.38
CA LEU A 203 28.97 -3.93 3.49
C LEU A 203 30.40 -4.16 2.98
N GLY A 204 30.80 -5.42 2.81
CA GLY A 204 32.15 -5.83 2.43
C GLY A 204 33.16 -5.61 3.56
N VAL A 205 32.77 -5.89 4.80
CA VAL A 205 33.60 -5.78 6.00
C VAL A 205 33.53 -7.06 6.82
N ASP A 206 34.56 -7.32 7.60
CA ASP A 206 34.50 -8.36 8.62
C ASP A 206 33.59 -7.92 9.76
N LEU A 207 32.83 -8.85 10.34
CA LEU A 207 31.96 -8.54 11.46
C LEU A 207 32.75 -7.99 12.67
N SER A 208 34.01 -8.41 12.85
CA SER A 208 34.97 -7.97 13.87
C SER A 208 35.68 -6.65 13.55
N ALA A 209 35.43 -6.04 12.38
CA ALA A 209 36.05 -4.78 12.00
C ALA A 209 35.70 -3.64 12.97
N SER A 210 36.62 -2.68 13.10
CA SER A 210 36.40 -1.52 13.98
C SER A 210 35.23 -0.65 13.49
N PRO A 211 34.55 0.08 14.40
CA PRO A 211 33.44 0.97 14.03
C PRO A 211 33.78 1.98 12.92
N GLU A 212 35.03 2.44 12.89
CA GLU A 212 35.51 3.38 11.87
C GLU A 212 35.57 2.75 10.48
N VAL A 213 36.03 1.49 10.40
CA VAL A 213 36.07 0.71 9.15
C VAL A 213 34.66 0.45 8.63
N ILE A 214 33.73 0.09 9.52
CA ILE A 214 32.32 -0.14 9.16
C ILE A 214 31.67 1.14 8.62
N LYS A 215 31.86 2.29 9.31
CA LYS A 215 31.35 3.59 8.84
C LYS A 215 31.96 4.01 7.49
N ARG A 216 33.25 3.74 7.29
CA ARG A 216 33.94 4.03 6.03
C ARG A 216 33.40 3.17 4.89
N ALA A 217 33.19 1.87 5.12
CA ALA A 217 32.62 0.96 4.14
C ALA A 217 31.19 1.35 3.77
N TYR A 218 30.37 1.71 4.77
CA TYR A 218 29.01 2.24 4.56
C TYR A 218 28.99 3.48 3.64
N ARG A 219 29.82 4.50 3.95
CA ARG A 219 29.92 5.70 3.10
C ARG A 219 30.38 5.39 1.67
N ARG A 220 31.29 4.43 1.52
CA ARG A 220 31.76 3.96 0.21
C ARG A 220 30.65 3.29 -0.59
N GLN A 221 29.85 2.42 0.03
CA GLN A 221 28.73 1.75 -0.64
C GLN A 221 27.64 2.75 -1.07
N LEU A 222 27.30 3.72 -0.23
CA LEU A 222 26.39 4.80 -0.61
C LEU A 222 26.89 5.63 -1.80
N SER A 223 28.18 5.95 -1.81
CA SER A 223 28.77 6.72 -2.91
C SER A 223 28.79 5.96 -4.24
N ARG A 224 28.86 4.62 -4.22
CA ARG A 224 28.85 3.77 -5.42
C ARG A 224 27.49 3.67 -6.09
N HIS A 225 26.42 3.75 -5.30
CA HIS A 225 25.04 3.66 -5.79
C HIS A 225 24.32 5.02 -5.80
N HIS A 226 25.09 6.11 -5.79
CA HIS A 226 24.52 7.47 -5.85
C HIS A 226 24.02 7.77 -7.26
N PRO A 227 22.80 8.29 -7.44
CA PRO A 227 22.20 8.54 -8.75
C PRO A 227 23.02 9.52 -9.61
N ASP A 228 23.73 10.44 -8.95
CA ASP A 228 24.61 11.44 -9.59
C ASP A 228 25.81 10.82 -10.33
N LYS A 229 26.21 9.59 -9.97
CA LYS A 229 27.29 8.85 -10.64
C LYS A 229 26.79 7.86 -11.70
N MET A 230 25.48 7.83 -11.96
CA MET A 230 24.83 6.92 -12.92
C MET A 230 24.26 7.71 -14.10
N THR A 231 25.09 8.55 -14.72
CA THR A 231 24.72 9.34 -15.90
C THR A 231 24.50 8.41 -17.10
N GLY A 232 23.28 8.36 -17.63
CA GLY A 232 22.90 7.48 -18.75
C GLY A 232 22.31 6.12 -18.35
N ALA A 233 22.03 5.88 -17.07
CA ALA A 233 21.44 4.63 -16.59
C ALA A 233 19.94 4.52 -16.90
N SER A 234 19.47 3.28 -17.15
CA SER A 234 18.05 3.03 -17.42
C SER A 234 17.19 3.21 -16.16
N PRO A 235 15.86 3.40 -16.29
CA PRO A 235 14.96 3.45 -15.13
C PRO A 235 15.04 2.21 -14.24
N GLN A 236 15.36 1.04 -14.81
CA GLN A 236 15.54 -0.20 -14.06
C GLN A 236 16.84 -0.19 -13.25
N ASP A 237 17.92 0.36 -13.79
CA ASP A 237 19.21 0.48 -13.10
C ASP A 237 19.12 1.43 -11.90
N LEU A 238 18.36 2.53 -12.05
CA LEU A 238 18.09 3.46 -10.97
C LEU A 238 17.24 2.84 -9.85
N ALA A 239 16.25 2.01 -10.20
CA ALA A 239 15.44 1.28 -9.22
C ALA A 239 16.30 0.25 -8.45
N ALA A 240 17.12 -0.53 -9.17
CA ALA A 240 18.03 -1.51 -8.57
C ALA A 240 19.10 -0.84 -7.68
N ALA A 241 19.59 0.34 -8.07
CA ALA A 241 20.48 1.15 -7.24
C ALA A 241 19.79 1.61 -5.96
N GLY A 242 18.53 2.05 -6.03
CA GLY A 242 17.72 2.42 -4.87
C GLY A 242 17.50 1.26 -3.89
N GLU A 243 17.19 0.06 -4.41
CA GLU A 243 17.06 -1.15 -3.61
C GLU A 243 18.38 -1.51 -2.91
N ARG A 244 19.51 -1.43 -3.61
CA ARG A 244 20.85 -1.65 -3.01
C ARG A 244 21.19 -0.64 -1.93
N VAL A 245 20.90 0.65 -2.14
CA VAL A 245 21.09 1.69 -1.13
C VAL A 245 20.28 1.39 0.13
N HIS A 246 19.03 0.99 -0.04
CA HIS A 246 18.15 0.63 1.07
C HIS A 246 18.68 -0.61 1.83
N ALA A 247 19.12 -1.65 1.12
CA ALA A 247 19.72 -2.83 1.73
C ALA A 247 21.01 -2.51 2.52
N VAL A 248 21.88 -1.66 1.96
CA VAL A 248 23.11 -1.18 2.61
C VAL A 248 22.80 -0.39 3.90
N GLN A 249 21.76 0.46 3.89
CA GLN A 249 21.33 1.19 5.08
C GLN A 249 20.82 0.26 6.18
N GLN A 250 20.04 -0.76 5.81
CA GLN A 250 19.54 -1.75 6.77
C GLN A 250 20.65 -2.59 7.40
N ALA A 251 21.63 -3.02 6.58
CA ALA A 251 22.79 -3.78 7.07
C ALA A 251 23.63 -2.96 8.05
N TYR A 252 23.92 -1.70 7.73
CA TYR A 252 24.65 -0.80 8.63
C TYR A 252 23.93 -0.60 9.96
N GLU A 253 22.63 -0.30 9.94
CA GLU A 253 21.83 -0.11 11.17
C GLU A 253 21.78 -1.37 12.04
N ARG A 254 21.73 -2.54 11.41
CA ARG A 254 21.73 -3.84 12.10
C ARG A 254 23.06 -4.08 12.83
N ILE A 255 24.19 -3.87 12.14
CA ILE A 255 25.53 -4.02 12.73
C ILE A 255 25.77 -2.97 13.82
N ARG A 256 25.34 -1.73 13.60
CA ARG A 256 25.46 -0.62 14.56
C ARG A 256 24.75 -0.93 15.88
N ARG A 257 23.53 -1.47 15.82
CA ARG A 257 22.76 -1.89 17.02
C ARG A 257 23.42 -3.06 17.73
N TYR A 258 23.93 -4.02 16.98
CA TYR A 258 24.59 -5.22 17.53
C TYR A 258 25.92 -4.88 18.23
N ARG A 259 26.74 -4.02 17.63
CA ARG A 259 28.06 -3.61 18.14
C ARG A 259 28.02 -2.42 19.10
N GLY A 260 26.87 -1.75 19.26
CA GLY A 260 26.65 -0.70 20.25
C GLY A 260 27.43 0.60 20.02
N PHE A 261 27.94 0.87 18.82
CA PHE A 261 28.68 2.11 18.53
C PHE A 261 27.77 3.20 17.96
N ARG A 262 28.03 4.46 18.34
CA ARG A 262 27.25 5.63 17.89
C ARG A 262 27.71 6.16 16.54
#